data_AF-A0A285HYQ9-F1
#
_entry.id   AF-A0A285HYQ9-F1
#
_cell.length_a   1.000
_cell.length_b   1.000
_cell.length_c   1.000
_cell.angle_alpha   90.00
_cell.angle_beta   90.00
_cell.angle_gamma   90.00
#
_symmetry.space_group_name_H-M   'P 1'
#
loop_
_entity.id
_entity.type
_entity.pdbx_description
1 polymer ?
#
loop_
_entity_poly.entity_id
_entity_poly.type
_entity_poly.pdbx_seq_one_letter_code
_entity_poly.pdbx_strand_id
1 'polypeptide(L)'
;MAITWIDAGVLRKIGGSGLSLCRLSTPAGEIDSLQADSLPGLIQALGYLKYRLSGSTFLRGQSSLYEGKLQPSLMRGARKRQGRDEKVERFVSQVAAWPCDGSKHRTVRCPVKLGRDVSRDSLLGSGVPHYAAEPLLQHYGIRTRWLDVVDNIWIALWFACHHFTTEGRYLHVVKRNIHDAGEDYVYVLSITLEGLGATQECPGLWLFPEKGRVIDLRVAAPSYYVRPHAQHGYLIRPHAMEGTGLTVAAIRVPLMRALEWLGSSVILSPFGIYPPATVDDGYRRLLDRFRHDEFQELGTISVVGPGY
;
A
#
# COMPACT_ATOMS: atom_id res chain seq x y z
N MET A 1 -10.99 -17.47 7.62
CA MET A 1 -9.79 -17.62 8.45
C MET A 1 -8.95 -16.38 8.24
N ALA A 2 -8.71 -15.63 9.30
CA ALA A 2 -7.95 -14.38 9.25
C ALA A 2 -6.48 -14.60 8.86
N ILE A 3 -5.74 -13.51 8.74
CA ILE A 3 -4.27 -13.47 8.59
C ILE A 3 -3.58 -14.47 9.52
N THR A 4 -2.55 -15.14 9.02
CA THR A 4 -1.72 -16.04 9.83
C THR A 4 -0.54 -15.25 10.41
N TRP A 5 -0.59 -14.94 11.69
CA TRP A 5 0.54 -14.34 12.39
C TRP A 5 1.63 -15.39 12.65
N ILE A 6 2.89 -15.03 12.41
CA ILE A 6 4.04 -15.88 12.70
C ILE A 6 4.20 -16.04 14.21
N ASP A 7 4.34 -17.28 14.68
CA ASP A 7 4.47 -17.60 16.10
C ASP A 7 5.86 -17.30 16.69
N ALA A 8 5.91 -17.20 18.00
CA ALA A 8 7.15 -17.02 18.76
C ALA A 8 8.24 -18.08 18.49
N GLY A 9 7.87 -19.31 18.14
CA GLY A 9 8.81 -20.40 17.85
C GLY A 9 9.63 -20.14 16.59
N VAL A 10 9.04 -19.52 15.57
CA VAL A 10 9.78 -19.04 14.38
C VAL A 10 10.59 -17.79 14.73
N LEU A 11 9.98 -16.81 15.41
CA LEU A 11 10.64 -15.55 15.73
C LEU A 11 11.86 -15.71 16.64
N ARG A 12 11.85 -16.65 17.60
CA ARG A 12 12.99 -16.94 18.49
C ARG A 12 14.23 -17.43 17.75
N LYS A 13 14.09 -17.97 16.54
CA LYS A 13 15.22 -18.43 15.72
C LYS A 13 15.95 -17.27 15.05
N ILE A 14 15.34 -16.08 15.03
CA ILE A 14 15.95 -14.83 14.60
C ILE A 14 16.87 -14.39 15.74
N GLY A 15 18.04 -15.02 15.85
CA GLY A 15 19.10 -14.54 16.74
C GLY A 15 19.55 -13.14 16.31
N GLY A 16 20.08 -12.34 17.23
CA GLY A 16 20.61 -11.02 16.90
C GLY A 16 20.70 -10.07 18.09
N SER A 17 21.78 -9.28 18.14
CA SER A 17 21.92 -8.20 19.13
C SER A 17 20.91 -7.08 18.84
N GLY A 18 20.13 -6.67 19.84
CA GLY A 18 19.12 -5.63 19.67
C GLY A 18 17.78 -6.12 19.10
N LEU A 19 17.53 -7.44 19.14
CA LEU A 19 16.21 -8.04 18.94
C LEU A 19 15.72 -8.68 20.23
N SER A 20 14.46 -8.43 20.58
CA SER A 20 13.80 -9.12 21.70
C SER A 20 12.42 -9.61 21.28
N LEU A 21 12.02 -10.78 21.78
CA LEU A 21 10.66 -11.26 21.60
C LEU A 21 9.73 -10.45 22.51
N CYS A 22 8.62 -9.98 21.96
CA CYS A 22 7.56 -9.30 22.70
C CYS A 22 6.19 -9.82 22.26
N ARG A 23 5.16 -9.46 23.02
CA ARG A 23 3.78 -9.78 22.69
C ARG A 23 2.98 -8.49 22.64
N LEU A 24 2.15 -8.36 21.61
CA LEU A 24 1.36 -7.18 21.32
C LEU A 24 -0.12 -7.52 21.50
N SER A 25 -0.77 -6.87 22.46
CA SER A 25 -2.20 -7.01 22.69
C SER A 25 -2.98 -6.14 21.71
N THR A 26 -3.94 -6.75 21.02
CA THR A 26 -4.89 -6.05 20.15
C THR A 26 -6.32 -6.49 20.45
N PRO A 27 -7.34 -5.70 20.09
CA PRO A 27 -8.73 -6.13 20.16
C PRO A 27 -9.05 -7.46 19.46
N ALA A 28 -8.28 -7.87 18.43
CA ALA A 28 -8.45 -9.17 17.77
C ALA A 28 -7.69 -10.32 18.45
N GLY A 29 -6.85 -10.04 19.44
CA GLY A 29 -6.05 -11.01 20.18
C GLY A 29 -4.60 -10.61 20.34
N GLU A 30 -3.82 -11.54 20.87
CA GLU A 30 -2.39 -11.40 21.10
C GLU A 30 -1.58 -11.77 19.86
N ILE A 31 -0.56 -10.97 19.55
CA ILE A 31 0.35 -11.18 18.43
C ILE A 31 1.76 -11.34 18.98
N ASP A 32 2.42 -12.46 18.69
CA ASP A 32 3.86 -12.59 18.94
C ASP A 32 4.62 -11.71 17.94
N SER A 33 5.58 -10.93 18.43
CA SER A 33 6.29 -9.90 17.66
C SER A 33 7.76 -9.87 18.07
N LEU A 34 8.61 -9.37 17.17
CA LEU A 34 9.93 -8.91 17.56
C LEU A 34 9.90 -7.42 17.89
N GLN A 35 10.71 -7.00 18.85
CA GLN A 35 11.10 -5.62 19.02
C GLN A 35 12.52 -5.47 18.51
N ALA A 36 12.73 -4.48 17.63
CA ALA A 36 14.04 -4.11 17.13
C ALA A 36 14.50 -2.79 17.74
N ASP A 37 15.53 -2.86 18.58
CA ASP A 37 16.15 -1.73 19.25
C ASP A 37 17.40 -1.21 18.51
N SER A 38 17.85 -1.96 17.49
CA SER A 38 18.98 -1.61 16.64
C SER A 38 18.63 -1.75 15.15
N LEU A 39 19.23 -0.90 14.32
CA LEU A 39 19.07 -0.97 12.88
C LEU A 39 19.57 -2.32 12.29
N PRO A 40 20.76 -2.84 12.68
CA PRO A 40 21.18 -4.18 12.25
C PRO A 40 20.20 -5.27 12.67
N GLY A 41 19.60 -5.17 13.86
CA GLY A 41 18.58 -6.10 14.34
C GLY A 41 17.34 -6.10 13.43
N LEU A 42 16.82 -4.93 13.07
CA LEU A 42 15.70 -4.82 12.13
C LEU A 42 16.03 -5.45 10.76
N ILE A 43 17.21 -5.13 10.21
CA ILE A 43 17.67 -5.67 8.92
C ILE A 43 17.78 -7.20 8.99
N GLN A 44 18.37 -7.72 10.06
CA GLN A 44 18.53 -9.15 10.29
C GLN A 44 17.18 -9.87 10.40
N ALA A 45 16.23 -9.30 11.15
CA ALA A 45 14.90 -9.86 11.29
C ALA A 45 14.17 -9.97 9.94
N LEU A 46 14.15 -8.88 9.18
CA LEU A 46 13.52 -8.86 7.87
C LEU A 46 14.24 -9.77 6.87
N GLY A 47 15.58 -9.82 6.89
CA GLY A 47 16.38 -10.72 6.07
C GLY A 47 16.11 -12.19 6.39
N TYR A 48 16.02 -12.55 7.68
CA TYR A 48 15.69 -13.90 8.11
C TYR A 48 14.30 -14.32 7.64
N LEU A 49 13.29 -13.45 7.80
CA LEU A 49 11.92 -13.73 7.36
C LEU A 49 11.86 -13.98 5.84
N LYS A 50 12.56 -13.15 5.05
CA LYS A 50 12.70 -13.35 3.60
C LYS A 50 13.41 -14.66 3.24
N TYR A 51 14.45 -15.03 3.99
CA TYR A 51 15.22 -16.26 3.77
C TYR A 51 14.44 -17.52 4.15
N ARG A 52 13.72 -17.48 5.26
CA ARG A 52 13.12 -18.68 5.86
C ARG A 52 11.73 -19.00 5.30
N LEU A 53 10.97 -17.99 4.91
CA LEU A 53 9.62 -18.16 4.42
C LEU A 53 9.66 -18.43 2.91
N SER A 54 9.05 -19.53 2.49
CA SER A 54 8.97 -19.95 1.08
C SER A 54 7.91 -19.12 0.34
N GLY A 55 8.25 -17.87 -0.01
CA GLY A 55 7.32 -16.99 -0.70
C GLY A 55 7.88 -15.61 -1.01
N SER A 56 7.09 -14.81 -1.73
CA SER A 56 7.41 -13.40 -1.97
C SER A 56 7.04 -12.59 -0.74
N THR A 57 8.04 -11.89 -0.17
CA THR A 57 7.89 -11.15 1.08
C THR A 57 7.96 -9.65 0.84
N PHE A 58 6.92 -8.95 1.27
CA PHE A 58 6.75 -7.51 1.16
C PHE A 58 6.66 -6.89 2.54
N LEU A 59 6.85 -5.58 2.61
CA LEU A 59 6.89 -4.81 3.85
C LEU A 59 5.73 -3.83 3.89
N ARG A 60 5.19 -3.55 5.07
CA ARG A 60 4.24 -2.47 5.28
C ARG A 60 4.56 -1.72 6.55
N GLY A 61 4.79 -0.42 6.43
CA GLY A 61 4.90 0.50 7.57
C GLY A 61 3.54 0.84 8.15
N GLN A 62 3.43 0.84 9.47
CA GLN A 62 2.21 1.28 10.15
C GLN A 62 2.55 2.03 11.44
N SER A 63 1.79 3.09 11.70
CA SER A 63 1.80 3.79 12.98
C SER A 63 1.22 2.93 14.11
N SER A 64 0.17 2.15 13.80
CA SER A 64 -0.50 1.24 14.74
C SER A 64 -0.89 -0.09 14.07
N LEU A 65 -1.26 -1.10 14.87
CA LEU A 65 -1.65 -2.42 14.36
C LEU A 65 -3.11 -2.54 13.88
N TYR A 66 -3.89 -1.44 13.89
CA TYR A 66 -5.28 -1.41 13.40
C TYR A 66 -6.14 -2.59 13.88
N GLU A 67 -6.24 -2.77 15.20
CA GLU A 67 -6.95 -3.89 15.84
C GLU A 67 -6.41 -5.28 15.51
N GLY A 68 -5.17 -5.41 15.02
CA GLY A 68 -4.59 -6.68 14.60
C GLY A 68 -5.10 -7.15 13.22
N LYS A 69 -5.71 -6.27 12.44
CA LYS A 69 -6.30 -6.57 11.13
C LYS A 69 -5.52 -5.91 9.99
N LEU A 70 -5.38 -6.65 8.89
CA LEU A 70 -4.83 -6.14 7.63
C LEU A 70 -5.95 -6.15 6.57
N GLN A 71 -6.64 -5.01 6.44
CA GLN A 71 -7.77 -4.86 5.53
C GLN A 71 -7.53 -3.76 4.49
N PRO A 72 -7.92 -3.99 3.23
CA PRO A 72 -7.93 -2.94 2.20
C PRO A 72 -8.71 -1.72 2.66
N SER A 73 -8.32 -0.54 2.16
CA SER A 73 -8.93 0.73 2.56
C SER A 73 -10.44 0.80 2.26
N LEU A 74 -10.92 0.11 1.22
CA LEU A 74 -12.34 -0.05 0.92
C LEU A 74 -13.13 -0.79 2.01
N MET A 75 -12.44 -1.61 2.81
CA MET A 75 -13.07 -2.52 3.76
C MET A 75 -13.26 -1.94 5.16
N ARG A 76 -12.50 -0.89 5.51
CA ARG A 76 -12.49 -0.31 6.85
C ARG A 76 -13.84 0.35 7.17
N GLY A 77 -14.44 -0.01 8.30
CA GLY A 77 -15.61 0.67 8.87
C GLY A 77 -16.99 0.36 8.24
N ALA A 78 -17.12 -0.51 7.24
CA ALA A 78 -18.41 -0.73 6.56
C ALA A 78 -19.06 -2.10 6.84
N ARG A 79 -20.39 -2.10 7.03
CA ARG A 79 -21.21 -3.27 7.41
C ARG A 79 -21.65 -4.18 6.24
N LYS A 80 -21.68 -3.72 4.97
CA LYS A 80 -22.17 -4.51 3.82
C LYS A 80 -21.14 -4.60 2.68
N ARG A 81 -20.90 -5.81 2.16
CA ARG A 81 -19.82 -6.13 1.18
C ARG A 81 -20.24 -5.98 -0.28
N GLN A 82 -21.40 -6.51 -0.66
CA GLN A 82 -21.77 -6.78 -2.06
C GLN A 82 -21.91 -5.53 -2.95
N GLY A 83 -22.25 -4.35 -2.41
CA GLY A 83 -22.33 -3.11 -3.21
C GLY A 83 -21.00 -2.37 -3.41
N ARG A 84 -19.95 -2.67 -2.62
CA ARG A 84 -18.68 -1.94 -2.67
C ARG A 84 -17.79 -2.38 -3.81
N ASP A 85 -17.67 -3.69 -4.00
CA ASP A 85 -16.85 -4.25 -5.07
C ASP A 85 -17.39 -3.83 -6.43
N GLU A 86 -18.71 -3.89 -6.62
CA GLU A 86 -19.39 -3.42 -7.84
C GLU A 86 -19.16 -1.92 -8.06
N LYS A 87 -19.16 -1.11 -7.00
CA LYS A 87 -18.94 0.33 -7.12
C LYS A 87 -17.50 0.66 -7.51
N VAL A 88 -16.51 0.01 -6.89
CA VAL A 88 -15.10 0.17 -7.28
C VAL A 88 -14.88 -0.32 -8.71
N GLU A 89 -15.47 -1.44 -9.10
CA GLU A 89 -15.40 -1.92 -10.48
C GLU A 89 -16.02 -0.93 -11.46
N ARG A 90 -17.21 -0.41 -11.16
CA ARG A 90 -17.86 0.62 -11.98
C ARG A 90 -16.98 1.86 -12.09
N PHE A 91 -16.42 2.32 -10.98
CA PHE A 91 -15.54 3.48 -10.95
C PHE A 91 -14.27 3.26 -11.78
N VAL A 92 -13.58 2.14 -11.59
CA VAL A 92 -12.37 1.79 -12.34
C VAL A 92 -12.67 1.65 -13.82
N SER A 93 -13.77 0.97 -14.21
CA SER A 93 -14.19 0.86 -15.60
C SER A 93 -14.52 2.22 -16.22
N GLN A 94 -15.17 3.12 -15.47
CA GLN A 94 -15.43 4.48 -15.92
C GLN A 94 -14.11 5.22 -16.15
N VAL A 95 -13.22 5.29 -15.18
CA VAL A 95 -11.93 5.98 -15.27
C VAL A 95 -11.04 5.41 -16.38
N ALA A 96 -11.02 4.09 -16.56
CA ALA A 96 -10.27 3.39 -17.60
C ALA A 96 -10.87 3.57 -19.02
N ALA A 97 -12.16 3.89 -19.12
CA ALA A 97 -12.86 4.11 -20.39
C ALA A 97 -13.19 5.60 -20.66
N TRP A 98 -12.90 6.50 -19.72
CA TRP A 98 -13.34 7.91 -19.75
C TRP A 98 -12.57 8.73 -20.79
N PRO A 99 -13.19 9.22 -21.89
CA PRO A 99 -12.47 9.93 -22.93
C PRO A 99 -11.89 11.28 -22.45
N CYS A 100 -10.75 11.66 -23.00
CA CYS A 100 -9.88 12.72 -22.49
C CYS A 100 -10.46 14.12 -22.72
N ASP A 101 -11.49 14.20 -23.56
CA ASP A 101 -12.21 15.40 -23.99
C ASP A 101 -13.44 15.73 -23.11
N GLY A 102 -13.78 14.88 -22.13
CA GLY A 102 -14.89 15.12 -21.21
C GLY A 102 -16.29 14.84 -21.77
N SER A 103 -16.39 14.20 -22.94
CA SER A 103 -17.67 13.78 -23.50
C SER A 103 -18.29 12.61 -22.69
N LYS A 104 -19.60 12.67 -22.42
CA LYS A 104 -20.32 11.64 -21.65
C LYS A 104 -20.37 10.33 -22.46
N HIS A 105 -19.85 9.23 -21.91
CA HIS A 105 -20.03 7.90 -22.50
C HIS A 105 -21.09 7.07 -21.77
N ARG A 106 -21.85 6.25 -22.52
CA ARG A 106 -22.69 5.18 -21.98
C ARG A 106 -21.81 4.20 -21.21
N THR A 107 -22.20 3.85 -19.99
CA THR A 107 -21.59 2.81 -19.14
C THR A 107 -21.25 1.55 -19.95
N VAL A 108 -19.97 1.35 -20.26
CA VAL A 108 -19.48 0.09 -20.81
C VAL A 108 -19.03 -0.76 -19.63
N ARG A 109 -19.75 -1.84 -19.34
CA ARG A 109 -19.21 -2.94 -18.52
C ARG A 109 -18.09 -3.58 -19.34
N CYS A 110 -16.85 -3.16 -19.11
CA CYS A 110 -15.69 -3.87 -19.63
C CYS A 110 -15.25 -4.85 -18.53
N PRO A 111 -15.45 -6.18 -18.68
CA PRO A 111 -14.81 -7.12 -17.78
C PRO A 111 -13.31 -6.85 -17.84
N VAL A 112 -12.61 -6.93 -16.69
CA VAL A 112 -11.15 -6.88 -16.64
C VAL A 112 -10.62 -7.96 -17.58
N LYS A 113 -10.26 -7.58 -18.81
CA LYS A 113 -9.56 -8.47 -19.74
C LYS A 113 -8.07 -8.24 -19.52
N LEU A 114 -7.39 -9.25 -18.99
CA LEU A 114 -5.93 -9.31 -18.97
C LEU A 114 -5.42 -8.99 -20.40
N GLY A 115 -4.42 -8.12 -20.52
CA GLY A 115 -3.76 -7.83 -21.81
C GLY A 115 -4.34 -6.73 -22.70
N ARG A 116 -5.28 -5.88 -22.24
CA ARG A 116 -5.61 -4.62 -22.96
C ARG A 116 -5.24 -3.38 -22.16
N ASP A 117 -4.59 -2.44 -22.83
CA ASP A 117 -4.39 -1.08 -22.33
C ASP A 117 -5.73 -0.38 -22.13
N VAL A 118 -5.78 0.52 -21.15
CA VAL A 118 -6.87 1.50 -21.07
C VAL A 118 -6.91 2.31 -22.36
N SER A 119 -8.07 2.89 -22.68
CA SER A 119 -8.17 3.77 -23.86
C SER A 119 -7.05 4.83 -23.81
N ARG A 120 -6.43 5.14 -24.95
CA ARG A 120 -5.44 6.24 -25.04
C ARG A 120 -6.02 7.54 -24.51
N ASP A 121 -7.31 7.72 -24.71
CA ASP A 121 -8.08 8.86 -24.25
C ASP A 121 -8.57 8.70 -22.81
N SER A 122 -8.23 7.63 -22.10
CA SER A 122 -8.70 7.45 -20.71
C SER A 122 -8.20 8.58 -19.79
N LEU A 123 -8.90 8.79 -18.67
CA LEU A 123 -8.42 9.66 -17.59
C LEU A 123 -7.02 9.24 -17.08
N LEU A 124 -6.69 7.94 -17.17
CA LEU A 124 -5.41 7.40 -16.76
C LEU A 124 -4.29 7.65 -17.79
N GLY A 125 -4.62 8.08 -19.00
CA GLY A 125 -3.67 8.28 -20.09
C GLY A 125 -3.24 6.98 -20.77
N SER A 126 -2.55 7.14 -21.91
CA SER A 126 -2.07 6.03 -22.72
C SER A 126 -1.02 5.17 -22.01
N GLY A 127 -1.09 3.85 -22.20
CA GLY A 127 -0.07 2.91 -21.72
C GLY A 127 -0.26 2.43 -20.27
N VAL A 128 -1.33 2.85 -19.59
CA VAL A 128 -1.74 2.19 -18.35
C VAL A 128 -2.52 0.92 -18.71
N PRO A 129 -2.10 -0.28 -18.30
CA PRO A 129 -2.88 -1.48 -18.55
C PRO A 129 -4.11 -1.52 -17.63
N HIS A 130 -5.22 -2.10 -18.10
CA HIS A 130 -6.47 -2.15 -17.32
C HIS A 130 -6.29 -2.84 -15.96
N TYR A 131 -5.38 -3.81 -15.84
CA TYR A 131 -5.10 -4.49 -14.57
C TYR A 131 -4.36 -3.60 -13.55
N ALA A 132 -3.70 -2.53 -14.00
CA ALA A 132 -2.99 -1.57 -13.15
C ALA A 132 -3.86 -0.38 -12.73
N ALA A 133 -5.02 -0.17 -13.35
CA ALA A 133 -5.88 0.99 -13.09
C ALA A 133 -6.32 1.12 -11.61
N GLU A 134 -6.93 0.08 -11.06
CA GLU A 134 -7.36 0.06 -9.64
C GLU A 134 -6.20 0.27 -8.66
N PRO A 135 -5.09 -0.51 -8.71
CA PRO A 135 -3.98 -0.31 -7.78
C PRO A 135 -3.30 1.06 -7.96
N LEU A 136 -3.22 1.60 -9.18
CA LEU A 136 -2.68 2.93 -9.42
C LEU A 136 -3.53 4.02 -8.76
N LEU A 137 -4.85 3.94 -8.87
CA LEU A 137 -5.78 4.90 -8.24
C LEU A 137 -5.65 4.89 -6.71
N GLN A 138 -5.26 3.76 -6.11
CA GLN A 138 -5.01 3.70 -4.67
C GLN A 138 -3.87 4.62 -4.21
N HIS A 139 -2.78 4.71 -4.97
CA HIS A 139 -1.66 5.62 -4.67
C HIS A 139 -2.08 7.11 -4.69
N TYR A 140 -3.20 7.43 -5.32
CA TYR A 140 -3.73 8.79 -5.44
C TYR A 140 -4.94 9.07 -4.53
N GLY A 141 -5.23 8.20 -3.56
CA GLY A 141 -6.21 8.46 -2.50
C GLY A 141 -7.56 7.77 -2.66
N ILE A 142 -7.73 6.94 -3.70
CA ILE A 142 -8.94 6.14 -3.86
C ILE A 142 -8.86 4.88 -2.99
N ARG A 143 -9.94 4.58 -2.28
CA ARG A 143 -10.12 3.36 -1.50
C ARG A 143 -10.42 2.21 -2.42
N THR A 144 -9.57 1.18 -2.41
CA THR A 144 -9.70 0.03 -3.30
C THR A 144 -9.54 -1.30 -2.55
N ARG A 145 -9.54 -2.39 -3.32
CA ARG A 145 -9.41 -3.76 -2.81
C ARG A 145 -7.96 -4.19 -2.61
N TRP A 146 -7.01 -3.28 -2.79
CA TRP A 146 -5.58 -3.53 -2.66
C TRP A 146 -5.03 -3.06 -1.31
N LEU A 147 -3.92 -3.67 -0.90
CA LEU A 147 -3.12 -3.31 0.26
C LEU A 147 -1.80 -2.76 -0.23
N ASP A 148 -1.47 -1.52 0.14
CA ASP A 148 -0.16 -0.94 -0.16
C ASP A 148 0.93 -1.68 0.61
N VAL A 149 1.96 -2.13 -0.09
CA VAL A 149 3.16 -2.72 0.47
C VAL A 149 4.37 -2.23 -0.31
N VAL A 150 5.56 -2.48 0.20
CA VAL A 150 6.81 -2.06 -0.42
C VAL A 150 7.84 -3.17 -0.32
N ASP A 151 8.87 -3.13 -1.15
CA ASP A 151 10.02 -4.06 -1.06
C ASP A 151 11.18 -3.48 -0.21
N ASN A 152 11.09 -2.19 0.14
CA ASN A 152 12.16 -1.39 0.74
C ASN A 152 11.89 -1.05 2.22
N ILE A 153 12.86 -1.36 3.08
CA ILE A 153 12.76 -1.17 4.54
C ILE A 153 12.60 0.31 4.90
N TRP A 154 13.33 1.20 4.22
CA TRP A 154 13.32 2.64 4.50
C TRP A 154 11.98 3.27 4.17
N ILE A 155 11.38 2.84 3.06
CA ILE A 155 10.05 3.32 2.68
C ILE A 155 8.98 2.79 3.65
N ALA A 156 9.09 1.53 4.08
CA ALA A 156 8.19 0.99 5.11
C ALA A 156 8.32 1.79 6.42
N LEU A 157 9.55 2.03 6.91
CA LEU A 157 9.76 2.87 8.10
C LEU A 157 9.21 4.29 7.90
N TRP A 158 9.40 4.88 6.72
CA TRP A 158 8.87 6.20 6.40
C TRP A 158 7.35 6.25 6.56
N PHE A 159 6.62 5.28 5.98
CA PHE A 159 5.17 5.20 6.13
C PHE A 159 4.72 4.97 7.57
N ALA A 160 5.54 4.29 8.37
CA ALA A 160 5.25 4.06 9.78
C ALA A 160 5.47 5.32 10.64
N CYS A 161 6.37 6.21 10.22
CA CYS A 161 6.77 7.43 10.92
C CYS A 161 6.03 8.69 10.49
N HIS A 162 5.19 8.64 9.46
CA HIS A 162 4.43 9.78 8.98
C HIS A 162 2.93 9.53 9.10
N HIS A 163 2.18 10.58 9.40
CA HIS A 163 0.73 10.56 9.37
C HIS A 163 0.21 11.51 8.30
N PHE A 164 -1.03 11.26 7.88
CA PHE A 164 -1.69 11.97 6.80
C PHE A 164 -2.88 12.73 7.37
N THR A 165 -2.90 14.04 7.17
CA THR A 165 -4.05 14.89 7.50
C THR A 165 -4.63 15.47 6.22
N THR A 166 -5.95 15.55 6.15
CA THR A 166 -6.65 16.11 5.00
C THR A 166 -7.46 17.31 5.44
N GLU A 167 -7.24 18.45 4.77
CA GLU A 167 -8.02 19.67 4.96
C GLU A 167 -8.66 20.06 3.63
N GLY A 168 -9.98 19.89 3.53
CA GLY A 168 -10.70 20.04 2.28
C GLY A 168 -10.15 19.11 1.18
N ARG A 169 -9.54 19.70 0.14
CA ARG A 169 -8.89 18.96 -0.95
C ARG A 169 -7.39 18.77 -0.79
N TYR A 170 -6.79 19.25 0.31
CA TYR A 170 -5.34 19.24 0.49
C TYR A 170 -4.93 18.09 1.42
N LEU A 171 -3.89 17.36 1.03
CA LEU A 171 -3.29 16.29 1.82
C LEU A 171 -1.95 16.81 2.37
N HIS A 172 -1.83 16.81 3.68
CA HIS A 172 -0.62 17.12 4.39
C HIS A 172 0.01 15.81 4.90
N VAL A 173 1.29 15.65 4.60
CA VAL A 173 2.12 14.57 5.12
C VAL A 173 2.94 15.14 6.25
N VAL A 174 2.75 14.61 7.46
CA VAL A 174 3.35 15.15 8.67
C VAL A 174 4.19 14.07 9.34
N LYS A 175 5.44 14.39 9.63
CA LYS A 175 6.34 13.52 10.39
C LYS A 175 5.86 13.46 11.84
N ARG A 176 5.71 12.25 12.40
CA ARG A 176 5.30 12.06 13.80
C ARG A 176 6.33 12.63 14.76
N ASN A 177 5.86 13.23 15.86
CA ASN A 177 6.71 13.68 16.95
C ASN A 177 6.69 12.65 18.10
N ILE A 178 7.82 12.50 18.79
CA ILE A 178 7.95 11.66 20.00
C ILE A 178 7.14 12.27 21.16
N HIS A 179 6.92 13.59 21.14
CA HIS A 179 6.17 14.31 22.17
C HIS A 179 4.65 14.28 21.99
N ASP A 180 4.16 13.77 20.86
CA ASP A 180 2.72 13.59 20.66
C ASP A 180 2.26 12.40 21.52
N ALA A 181 1.51 12.70 22.57
CA ALA A 181 1.06 11.72 23.56
C ALA A 181 0.22 10.61 22.91
N GLY A 182 0.80 9.43 22.66
CA GLY A 182 -0.02 8.27 22.31
C GLY A 182 0.70 7.03 21.78
N GLU A 183 1.82 7.14 21.07
CA GLU A 183 2.42 5.97 20.43
C GLU A 183 3.96 6.04 20.39
N ASP A 184 4.62 5.35 21.31
CA ASP A 184 6.10 5.29 21.40
C ASP A 184 6.75 4.39 20.35
N TYR A 185 5.95 3.77 19.49
CA TYR A 185 6.39 2.74 18.57
C TYR A 185 5.80 2.93 17.18
N VAL A 186 6.48 2.31 16.23
CA VAL A 186 6.02 2.05 14.88
C VAL A 186 6.15 0.57 14.58
N TYR A 187 5.45 0.11 13.56
CA TYR A 187 5.42 -1.29 13.18
C TYR A 187 5.84 -1.45 11.73
N VAL A 188 6.75 -2.39 11.49
CA VAL A 188 7.05 -2.91 10.16
C VAL A 188 6.47 -4.31 10.08
N LEU A 189 5.46 -4.47 9.23
CA LEU A 189 4.89 -5.78 8.94
C LEU A 189 5.67 -6.42 7.79
N SER A 190 6.13 -7.66 7.98
CA SER A 190 6.60 -8.53 6.92
C SER A 190 5.45 -9.40 6.47
N ILE A 191 4.99 -9.24 5.23
CA ILE A 191 3.83 -9.92 4.65
C ILE A 191 4.31 -10.85 3.55
N THR A 192 4.15 -12.15 3.74
CA THR A 192 4.58 -13.17 2.81
C THR A 192 3.39 -13.84 2.13
N LEU A 193 3.45 -13.94 0.81
CA LEU A 193 2.58 -14.79 0.01
C LEU A 193 3.36 -16.03 -0.40
N GLU A 194 2.95 -17.17 0.15
CA GLU A 194 3.50 -18.48 -0.20
C GLU A 194 2.97 -18.96 -1.56
N GLY A 195 3.83 -19.66 -2.30
CA GLY A 195 3.51 -20.24 -3.61
C GLY A 195 4.27 -19.59 -4.77
N LEU A 196 4.17 -20.23 -5.94
CA LEU A 196 4.74 -19.70 -7.18
C LEU A 196 3.76 -18.72 -7.81
N GLY A 197 4.19 -17.47 -7.94
CA GLY A 197 3.47 -16.48 -8.74
C GLY A 197 3.57 -16.85 -10.22
N ALA A 198 2.44 -17.07 -10.89
CA ALA A 198 2.44 -17.21 -12.34
C ALA A 198 2.52 -15.82 -12.98
N THR A 199 3.47 -15.63 -13.89
CA THR A 199 3.53 -14.47 -14.79
C THR A 199 2.82 -14.82 -16.08
N GLN A 200 1.56 -14.41 -16.22
CA GLN A 200 0.89 -14.38 -17.53
C GLN A 200 1.04 -12.96 -18.07
N GLU A 201 1.58 -12.78 -19.29
CA GLU A 201 1.49 -11.65 -20.26
C GLU A 201 1.31 -10.18 -19.75
N CYS A 202 1.43 -9.91 -18.46
CA CYS A 202 1.04 -8.71 -17.75
C CYS A 202 2.23 -8.27 -16.90
N PRO A 203 3.10 -7.40 -17.45
CA PRO A 203 4.28 -6.93 -16.74
C PRO A 203 3.98 -6.42 -15.33
N GLY A 204 4.76 -6.88 -14.37
CA GLY A 204 4.62 -6.48 -12.97
C GLY A 204 3.44 -7.10 -12.23
N LEU A 205 2.63 -7.98 -12.83
CA LEU A 205 1.54 -8.68 -12.15
C LEU A 205 1.90 -10.16 -11.90
N TRP A 206 1.78 -10.59 -10.66
CA TRP A 206 1.90 -11.99 -10.26
C TRP A 206 0.59 -12.52 -9.69
N LEU A 207 0.16 -13.67 -10.20
CA LEU A 207 -1.04 -14.35 -9.74
C LEU A 207 -0.66 -15.52 -8.83
N PHE A 208 -1.27 -15.56 -7.65
CA PHE A 208 -1.15 -16.65 -6.68
C PHE A 208 -2.54 -17.29 -6.56
N PRO A 209 -2.84 -18.37 -7.33
CA PRO A 209 -4.22 -18.86 -7.55
C PRO A 209 -5.07 -18.96 -6.27
N GLU A 210 -4.49 -19.46 -5.18
CA GLU A 210 -5.19 -19.67 -3.90
C GLU A 210 -5.07 -18.50 -2.91
N LYS A 211 -4.18 -17.53 -3.15
CA LYS A 211 -3.84 -16.48 -2.16
C LYS A 211 -4.25 -15.09 -2.61
N GLY A 212 -4.23 -14.81 -3.91
CA GLY A 212 -4.56 -13.52 -4.47
C GLY A 212 -3.61 -13.10 -5.57
N ARG A 213 -3.24 -11.83 -5.59
CA ARG A 213 -2.36 -11.26 -6.61
C ARG A 213 -1.51 -10.13 -6.06
N VAL A 214 -0.35 -9.95 -6.68
CA VAL A 214 0.60 -8.90 -6.36
C VAL A 214 0.91 -8.10 -7.62
N ILE A 215 1.01 -6.78 -7.50
CA ILE A 215 1.43 -5.92 -8.60
C ILE A 215 2.59 -5.01 -8.18
N ASP A 216 3.62 -4.91 -9.01
CA ASP A 216 4.64 -3.87 -8.97
C ASP A 216 4.24 -2.76 -9.94
N LEU A 217 3.78 -1.62 -9.40
CA LEU A 217 3.39 -0.49 -10.25
C LEU A 217 4.58 0.18 -10.92
N ARG A 218 5.81 -0.06 -10.48
CA ARG A 218 7.00 0.47 -11.15
C ARG A 218 7.25 -0.19 -12.50
N VAL A 219 6.74 -1.42 -12.64
CA VAL A 219 6.76 -2.17 -13.89
C VAL A 219 5.47 -1.98 -14.67
N ALA A 220 4.33 -1.97 -13.97
CA ALA A 220 3.01 -1.95 -14.61
C ALA A 220 2.48 -0.55 -14.98
N ALA A 221 2.96 0.52 -14.34
CA ALA A 221 2.51 1.88 -14.61
C ALA A 221 3.58 2.69 -15.37
N PRO A 222 3.18 3.56 -16.31
CA PRO A 222 4.09 4.47 -16.99
C PRO A 222 4.87 5.39 -16.05
N SER A 223 6.09 5.77 -16.45
CA SER A 223 7.00 6.61 -15.64
C SER A 223 6.49 8.03 -15.37
N TYR A 224 5.51 8.51 -16.15
CA TYR A 224 4.88 9.80 -15.90
C TYR A 224 3.96 9.80 -14.67
N TYR A 225 3.61 8.63 -14.12
CA TYR A 225 3.09 8.50 -12.75
C TYR A 225 4.27 8.32 -11.82
N VAL A 226 4.81 9.41 -11.28
CA VAL A 226 6.08 9.40 -10.53
C VAL A 226 5.90 8.74 -9.16
N ARG A 227 4.75 8.94 -8.51
CA ARG A 227 4.53 8.50 -7.12
C ARG A 227 4.73 6.99 -6.88
N PRO A 228 4.20 6.05 -7.70
CA PRO A 228 4.51 4.63 -7.54
C PRO A 228 6.00 4.29 -7.58
N HIS A 229 6.79 5.00 -8.40
CA HIS A 229 8.24 4.82 -8.50
C HIS A 229 8.96 5.34 -7.25
N ALA A 230 8.60 6.54 -6.80
CA ALA A 230 9.12 7.13 -5.56
C ALA A 230 8.84 6.28 -4.32
N GLN A 231 7.66 5.66 -4.27
CA GLN A 231 7.17 4.91 -3.10
C GLN A 231 7.56 3.44 -3.08
N HIS A 232 8.32 2.94 -4.06
CA HIS A 232 8.55 1.50 -4.19
C HIS A 232 7.22 0.70 -4.23
N GLY A 233 6.26 1.21 -5.01
CA GLY A 233 4.85 0.86 -4.95
C GLY A 233 4.52 -0.57 -5.39
N TYR A 234 4.44 -1.48 -4.41
CA TYR A 234 3.81 -2.78 -4.56
C TYR A 234 2.41 -2.77 -3.95
N LEU A 235 1.53 -3.62 -4.48
CA LEU A 235 0.23 -3.83 -3.89
C LEU A 235 -0.15 -5.30 -3.87
N ILE A 236 -0.77 -5.73 -2.79
CA ILE A 236 -1.34 -7.07 -2.63
C ILE A 236 -2.86 -6.96 -2.65
N ARG A 237 -3.52 -7.76 -3.48
CA ARG A 237 -4.96 -8.02 -3.36
C ARG A 237 -5.15 -9.47 -2.94
N PRO A 238 -5.48 -9.76 -1.68
CA PRO A 238 -5.78 -11.12 -1.25
C PRO A 238 -7.07 -11.61 -1.90
N HIS A 239 -7.20 -12.92 -2.15
CA HIS A 239 -8.42 -13.50 -2.72
C HIS A 239 -9.61 -13.31 -1.76
N ALA A 240 -9.36 -13.53 -0.48
CA ALA A 240 -10.29 -13.20 0.58
C ALA A 240 -9.96 -11.82 1.18
N MET A 241 -10.98 -10.99 1.36
CA MET A 241 -10.84 -9.60 1.81
C MET A 241 -10.32 -9.45 3.26
N GLU A 242 -10.32 -10.52 4.05
CA GLU A 242 -9.79 -10.55 5.42
C GLU A 242 -8.28 -10.83 5.48
N GLY A 243 -7.60 -10.93 4.34
CA GLY A 243 -6.18 -11.27 4.29
C GLY A 243 -5.91 -12.77 4.48
N THR A 244 -6.92 -13.63 4.29
CA THR A 244 -6.76 -15.08 4.35
C THR A 244 -5.63 -15.52 3.42
N GLY A 245 -4.69 -16.29 3.94
CA GLY A 245 -3.54 -16.80 3.18
C GLY A 245 -2.32 -15.88 3.15
N LEU A 246 -2.36 -14.75 3.85
CA LEU A 246 -1.17 -13.93 4.13
C LEU A 246 -0.51 -14.43 5.42
N THR A 247 0.79 -14.72 5.35
CA THR A 247 1.62 -14.99 6.52
C THR A 247 2.29 -13.69 6.94
N VAL A 248 2.12 -13.26 8.19
CA VAL A 248 2.54 -11.92 8.65
C VAL A 248 3.38 -11.99 9.92
N ALA A 249 4.53 -11.32 9.91
CA ALA A 249 5.31 -11.01 11.11
C ALA A 249 5.20 -9.52 11.44
N ALA A 250 4.95 -9.19 12.71
CA ALA A 250 5.09 -7.84 13.21
C ALA A 250 6.50 -7.63 13.78
N ILE A 251 7.12 -6.51 13.43
CA ILE A 251 8.32 -6.01 14.09
C ILE A 251 8.02 -4.62 14.63
N ARG A 252 8.04 -4.49 15.95
CA ARG A 252 7.90 -3.25 16.69
C ARG A 252 9.24 -2.53 16.74
N VAL A 253 9.25 -1.23 16.46
CA VAL A 253 10.45 -0.39 16.51
C VAL A 253 10.12 0.85 17.34
N PRO A 254 10.96 1.26 18.31
CA PRO A 254 10.76 2.54 19.00
C PRO A 254 10.70 3.69 18.00
N LEU A 255 9.69 4.56 18.11
CA LEU A 255 9.48 5.69 17.18
C LEU A 255 10.73 6.56 17.11
N MET A 256 11.32 6.89 18.26
CA MET A 256 12.55 7.69 18.32
C MET A 256 13.68 7.10 17.48
N ARG A 257 13.88 5.78 17.56
CA ARG A 257 14.90 5.05 16.78
C ARG A 257 14.56 5.03 15.30
N ALA A 258 13.30 4.78 14.95
CA ALA A 258 12.87 4.79 13.56
C ALA A 258 13.08 6.16 12.89
N LEU A 259 12.77 7.25 13.60
CA LEU A 259 13.01 8.63 13.14
C LEU A 259 14.50 8.94 13.03
N GLU A 260 15.32 8.48 13.99
CA GLU A 260 16.78 8.60 13.96
C GLU A 260 17.37 7.89 12.73
N TRP A 261 16.95 6.65 12.46
CA TRP A 261 17.47 5.85 11.33
C TRP A 261 17.06 6.40 9.96
N LEU A 262 15.85 6.95 9.83
CA LEU A 262 15.42 7.63 8.61
C LEU A 262 16.23 8.91 8.34
N GLY A 263 16.70 9.57 9.40
CA GLY A 263 17.44 10.81 9.33
C GLY A 263 16.67 11.92 8.59
N SER A 264 17.41 12.73 7.84
CA SER A 264 16.85 13.79 6.98
C SER A 264 17.50 13.68 5.60
N SER A 265 16.70 13.46 4.56
CA SER A 265 17.15 13.47 3.18
C SER A 265 16.02 13.93 2.26
N VAL A 266 16.36 14.50 1.10
CA VAL A 266 15.37 14.91 0.10
C VAL A 266 14.60 13.70 -0.45
N ILE A 267 15.25 12.54 -0.58
CA ILE A 267 14.65 11.32 -1.12
C ILE A 267 13.56 10.79 -0.18
N LEU A 268 13.78 10.87 1.13
CA LEU A 268 12.81 10.48 2.16
C LEU A 268 12.01 11.67 2.72
N SER A 269 11.99 12.79 2.00
CA SER A 269 11.11 13.92 2.34
C SER A 269 9.69 13.66 1.84
N PRO A 270 8.67 14.37 2.36
CA PRO A 270 7.33 14.37 1.76
C PRO A 270 7.34 14.65 0.25
N PHE A 271 8.15 15.60 -0.22
CA PHE A 271 8.32 15.86 -1.65
C PHE A 271 8.87 14.63 -2.41
N GLY A 272 9.88 13.95 -1.84
CA GLY A 272 10.52 12.79 -2.44
C GLY A 272 9.60 11.58 -2.55
N ILE A 273 8.77 11.33 -1.53
CA ILE A 273 7.88 10.15 -1.46
C ILE A 273 6.47 10.44 -2.01
N TYR A 274 6.00 11.67 -1.91
CA TYR A 274 4.71 12.13 -2.44
C TYR A 274 4.93 13.33 -3.38
N PRO A 275 5.45 13.09 -4.59
CA PRO A 275 5.69 14.16 -5.56
C PRO A 275 4.41 14.96 -5.83
N PRO A 276 4.48 16.31 -5.85
CA PRO A 276 3.35 17.16 -6.18
C PRO A 276 2.98 17.05 -7.67
N ALA A 277 1.78 17.52 -8.02
CA ALA A 277 1.29 17.49 -9.39
C ALA A 277 2.09 18.37 -10.37
N THR A 278 2.95 19.26 -9.88
CA THR A 278 3.88 20.03 -10.71
C THR A 278 5.01 19.18 -11.27
N VAL A 279 5.29 18.01 -10.68
CA VAL A 279 6.35 17.08 -11.13
C VAL A 279 5.81 15.70 -11.52
N ASP A 280 4.61 15.33 -11.07
CA ASP A 280 3.93 14.09 -11.43
C ASP A 280 2.80 14.37 -12.44
N ASP A 281 3.09 14.16 -13.72
CA ASP A 281 2.18 14.45 -14.83
C ASP A 281 0.93 13.57 -14.83
N GLY A 282 1.07 12.30 -14.43
CA GLY A 282 -0.05 11.39 -14.26
C GLY A 282 -0.99 11.88 -13.15
N TYR A 283 -0.42 12.26 -12.01
CA TYR A 283 -1.17 12.85 -10.90
C TYR A 283 -1.84 14.18 -11.27
N ARG A 284 -1.17 15.06 -12.02
CA ARG A 284 -1.75 16.30 -12.52
C ARG A 284 -2.98 16.06 -13.38
N ARG A 285 -2.89 15.14 -14.35
CA ARG A 285 -4.04 14.75 -15.18
C ARG A 285 -5.20 14.24 -14.34
N LEU A 286 -4.91 13.42 -13.33
CA LEU A 286 -5.91 12.96 -12.38
C LEU A 286 -6.56 14.16 -11.67
N LEU A 287 -5.80 15.06 -11.06
CA LEU A 287 -6.35 16.23 -10.36
C LEU A 287 -7.19 17.16 -11.25
N ASP A 288 -6.72 17.46 -12.46
CA ASP A 288 -7.35 18.44 -13.36
C ASP A 288 -8.70 17.94 -13.88
N ARG A 289 -8.81 16.62 -14.08
CA ARG A 289 -9.93 15.98 -14.77
C ARG A 289 -10.81 15.15 -13.85
N PHE A 290 -10.36 14.83 -12.64
CA PHE A 290 -11.15 14.14 -11.63
C PHE A 290 -12.23 15.08 -11.07
N ARG A 291 -13.44 14.96 -11.61
CA ARG A 291 -14.64 15.61 -11.08
C ARG A 291 -15.71 14.56 -10.90
N HIS A 292 -15.90 14.06 -9.69
CA HIS A 292 -17.00 13.11 -9.47
C HIS A 292 -17.55 13.13 -8.05
N ASP A 293 -18.75 13.70 -7.92
CA ASP A 293 -19.53 13.66 -6.68
C ASP A 293 -20.10 12.25 -6.40
N GLU A 294 -20.33 11.46 -7.45
CA GLU A 294 -20.94 10.11 -7.39
C GLU A 294 -20.09 9.09 -6.60
N PHE A 295 -18.77 9.29 -6.51
CA PHE A 295 -17.83 8.34 -5.92
C PHE A 295 -17.04 8.89 -4.73
N GLN A 296 -17.47 10.01 -4.11
CA GLN A 296 -16.78 10.62 -2.97
C GLN A 296 -16.54 9.64 -1.80
N GLU A 297 -17.41 8.64 -1.61
CA GLU A 297 -17.22 7.61 -0.59
C GLU A 297 -15.99 6.71 -0.84
N LEU A 298 -15.58 6.55 -2.10
CA LEU A 298 -14.34 5.87 -2.46
C LEU A 298 -13.13 6.75 -2.15
N GLY A 299 -13.31 8.00 -1.71
CA GLY A 299 -12.22 8.92 -1.43
C GLY A 299 -12.06 9.96 -2.53
N THR A 300 -11.09 10.84 -2.35
CA THR A 300 -10.82 11.96 -3.23
C THR A 300 -9.35 12.00 -3.58
N ILE A 301 -9.05 12.45 -4.80
CA ILE A 301 -7.69 12.74 -5.21
C ILE A 301 -7.33 14.11 -4.62
N SER A 302 -6.65 14.06 -3.48
CA SER A 302 -6.23 15.26 -2.75
C SER A 302 -5.00 15.87 -3.38
N VAL A 303 -4.83 17.19 -3.26
CA VAL A 303 -3.66 18.00 -3.66
C VAL A 303 -2.59 17.86 -2.60
N VAL A 304 -1.40 17.38 -3.00
CA VAL A 304 -0.21 17.36 -2.16
C VAL A 304 0.61 18.60 -2.49
N GLY A 305 0.88 19.42 -1.46
CA GLY A 305 1.75 20.58 -1.59
C GLY A 305 3.22 20.17 -1.79
N PRO A 306 4.11 21.11 -2.17
CA PRO A 306 5.52 20.81 -2.46
C PRO A 306 6.37 20.42 -1.23
N GLY A 307 5.74 20.02 -0.12
CA GLY A 307 6.31 19.67 1.19
C GLY A 307 7.84 19.61 1.28
N TYR A 308 8.44 20.78 1.53
CA TYR A 308 9.84 20.92 1.95
C TYR A 308 9.93 20.84 3.47
#